data_AF-A0A6U6U7Y6-F1
#
_entry.id   AF-A0A6U6U7Y6-F1
#
_cell.length_a   1.000
_cell.length_b   1.000
_cell.length_c   1.000
_cell.angle_alpha   90.00
_cell.angle_beta   90.00
_cell.angle_gamma   90.00
#
_symmetry.space_group_name_H-M   'P 1'
#
loop_
_entity.id
_entity.type
_entity.pdbx_description
1 polymer ?
#
loop_
_entity_poly.entity_id
_entity_poly.type
_entity_poly.pdbx_seq_one_letter_code
_entity_poly.pdbx_strand_id
1 'polypeptide(L)'
;VDPHLCNNAGLASRLEVWEATWEVGSRYLQRVPLLDGLCDVVDGLRAAIAVAPSLGGMFEDMDVDLFWTLPRLVMLLFAAAPGAARAELVRHVLPHRFAARQAEHARADGGATAGQELESLAAQCSAAFAALQLVHGVGEGAAWELLVRRAVRGATELGPAQGSAQVVEDLMRDVERWSLELQRHCPQDWNECSAVLVQCVTGRSGQRPGGANAHFRV
;
A
#
# COMPACT_ATOMS: atom_id res chain seq x y z
N VAL A 1 -26.47 9.09 -31.73
CA VAL A 1 -25.89 7.77 -31.38
C VAL A 1 -26.44 6.80 -32.40
N ASP A 2 -25.56 6.16 -33.16
CA ASP A 2 -25.96 5.14 -34.14
C ASP A 2 -26.41 3.87 -33.38
N PRO A 3 -27.50 3.18 -33.77
CA PRO A 3 -27.98 1.98 -33.11
C PRO A 3 -26.96 0.82 -33.12
N HIS A 4 -26.01 0.81 -34.07
CA HIS A 4 -24.91 -0.13 -34.08
C HIS A 4 -23.72 0.44 -33.31
N LEU A 5 -23.37 -0.20 -32.19
CA LEU A 5 -22.32 0.28 -31.29
C LEU A 5 -20.96 0.42 -31.99
N CYS A 6 -20.65 -0.43 -32.97
CA CYS A 6 -19.42 -0.37 -33.77
C CYS A 6 -19.25 0.94 -34.55
N ASN A 7 -20.36 1.61 -34.90
CA ASN A 7 -20.33 2.91 -35.60
C ASN A 7 -20.06 4.08 -34.63
N ASN A 8 -20.03 3.83 -33.33
CA ASN A 8 -19.76 4.84 -32.30
C ASN A 8 -18.45 4.52 -31.56
N ALA A 9 -17.31 4.55 -32.27
CA ALA A 9 -16.00 4.17 -31.71
C ALA A 9 -15.68 4.82 -30.34
N GLY A 10 -16.01 6.11 -30.16
CA GLY A 10 -15.82 6.80 -28.89
C GLY A 10 -16.77 6.35 -27.76
N LEU A 11 -17.96 5.83 -28.09
CA LEU A 11 -18.84 5.21 -27.10
C LEU A 11 -18.33 3.82 -26.73
N ALA A 12 -17.94 3.01 -27.73
CA ALA A 12 -17.39 1.67 -27.51
C ALA A 12 -16.16 1.72 -26.59
N SER A 13 -15.19 2.60 -26.88
CA SER A 13 -14.00 2.79 -26.04
C SER A 13 -14.34 3.22 -24.60
N ARG A 14 -15.36 4.05 -24.41
CA ARG A 14 -15.80 4.43 -23.05
C ARG A 14 -16.48 3.29 -22.31
N LEU A 15 -17.24 2.45 -23.00
CA LEU A 15 -17.85 1.27 -22.40
C LEU A 15 -16.81 0.25 -21.98
N GLU A 16 -15.76 0.06 -22.78
CA GLU A 16 -14.63 -0.82 -22.44
C GLU A 16 -13.88 -0.33 -21.19
N VAL A 17 -13.59 0.98 -21.10
CA VAL A 17 -12.99 1.57 -19.89
C VAL A 17 -13.93 1.43 -18.69
N TRP A 18 -15.23 1.62 -18.88
CA TRP A 18 -16.22 1.47 -17.83
C TRP A 18 -16.32 0.02 -17.34
N GLU A 19 -16.32 -0.96 -18.24
CA GLU A 19 -16.32 -2.39 -17.93
C GLU A 19 -15.05 -2.75 -17.13
N ALA A 20 -13.86 -2.36 -17.60
CA ALA A 20 -12.62 -2.59 -16.87
C ALA A 20 -12.61 -1.94 -15.47
N THR A 21 -13.12 -0.70 -15.36
CA THR A 21 -13.24 -0.02 -14.06
C THR A 21 -14.25 -0.71 -13.15
N TRP A 22 -15.35 -1.20 -13.72
CA TRP A 22 -16.39 -1.93 -13.00
C TRP A 22 -15.89 -3.28 -12.49
N GLU A 23 -15.12 -4.03 -13.29
CA GLU A 23 -14.52 -5.29 -12.86
C GLU A 23 -13.63 -5.08 -11.64
N VAL A 24 -12.72 -4.10 -11.68
CA VAL A 24 -11.87 -3.73 -10.54
C VAL A 24 -12.74 -3.28 -9.36
N GLY A 25 -13.66 -2.33 -9.59
CA GLY A 25 -14.53 -1.80 -8.55
C GLY A 25 -15.36 -2.88 -7.87
N SER A 26 -15.90 -3.84 -8.62
CA SER A 26 -16.72 -4.93 -8.09
C SER A 26 -15.99 -5.79 -7.06
N ARG A 27 -14.68 -6.02 -7.23
CA ARG A 27 -13.86 -6.83 -6.31
C ARG A 27 -13.71 -6.16 -4.94
N TYR A 28 -13.48 -4.84 -4.91
CA TYR A 28 -13.34 -4.09 -3.67
C TYR A 28 -14.70 -3.73 -3.06
N LEU A 29 -15.65 -3.26 -3.87
CA LEU A 29 -16.95 -2.75 -3.40
C LEU A 29 -17.88 -3.83 -2.87
N GLN A 30 -17.78 -5.08 -3.36
CA GLN A 30 -18.62 -6.17 -2.86
C GLN A 30 -18.16 -6.73 -1.51
N ARG A 31 -16.92 -6.42 -1.09
CA ARG A 31 -16.31 -6.92 0.14
C ARG A 31 -16.07 -5.76 1.11
N VAL A 32 -17.08 -5.43 1.91
CA VAL A 32 -17.04 -4.29 2.86
C VAL A 32 -15.74 -4.21 3.67
N PRO A 33 -15.23 -5.29 4.30
CA PRO A 33 -13.99 -5.19 5.08
C PRO A 33 -12.74 -4.88 4.23
N LEU A 34 -12.73 -5.29 2.96
CA LEU A 34 -11.65 -4.98 2.02
C LEU A 34 -11.72 -3.52 1.58
N LEU A 35 -12.92 -3.01 1.31
CA LEU A 35 -13.14 -1.59 1.01
C LEU A 35 -12.74 -0.69 2.17
N ASP A 36 -13.14 -1.05 3.39
CA ASP A 36 -12.74 -0.32 4.61
C ASP A 36 -11.21 -0.29 4.74
N GLY A 37 -10.55 -1.44 4.51
CA GLY A 37 -9.09 -1.55 4.56
C GLY A 37 -8.41 -0.66 3.51
N LEU A 38 -8.98 -0.59 2.30
CA LEU A 38 -8.51 0.29 1.23
C LEU A 38 -8.64 1.77 1.62
N CYS A 39 -9.80 2.18 2.13
CA CYS A 39 -10.05 3.55 2.60
C CYS A 39 -9.07 3.95 3.72
N ASP A 40 -8.89 3.07 4.72
CA ASP A 40 -7.96 3.28 5.83
C ASP A 40 -6.51 3.45 5.37
N VAL A 41 -6.10 2.74 4.31
CA VAL A 41 -4.77 2.88 3.71
C VAL A 41 -4.68 4.17 2.92
N VAL A 42 -5.69 4.55 2.14
CA VAL A 42 -5.71 5.82 1.40
C VAL A 42 -5.57 7.02 2.35
N ASP A 43 -6.29 7.03 3.46
CA ASP A 43 -6.18 8.09 4.45
C ASP A 43 -4.81 8.09 5.13
N GLY A 44 -4.26 6.89 5.41
CA GLY A 44 -2.89 6.73 5.89
C GLY A 44 -1.84 7.27 4.91
N LEU A 45 -2.01 7.04 3.60
CA LEU A 45 -1.13 7.54 2.56
C LEU A 45 -1.23 9.06 2.42
N ARG A 46 -2.43 9.64 2.51
CA ARG A 46 -2.61 11.10 2.52
C ARG A 46 -1.94 11.75 3.73
N ALA A 47 -2.05 11.12 4.91
CA ALA A 47 -1.31 11.56 6.08
C ALA A 47 0.21 11.45 5.86
N ALA A 48 0.69 10.39 5.22
CA ALA A 48 2.11 10.25 4.89
C ALA A 48 2.61 11.31 3.89
N ILE A 49 1.80 11.69 2.90
CA ILE A 49 2.10 12.79 1.97
C ILE A 49 2.26 14.12 2.74
N ALA A 50 1.40 14.39 3.71
CA ALA A 50 1.53 15.60 4.55
C ALA A 50 2.86 15.65 5.32
N VAL A 51 3.38 14.48 5.73
CA VAL A 51 4.68 14.34 6.42
C VAL A 51 5.88 14.43 5.47
N ALA A 52 5.74 13.85 4.27
CA ALA A 52 6.79 13.75 3.26
C ALA A 52 6.25 14.19 1.88
N PRO A 53 6.20 15.50 1.59
CA PRO A 53 5.58 16.02 0.36
C PRO A 53 6.17 15.50 -0.94
N SER A 54 7.43 15.06 -0.94
CA SER A 54 8.05 14.40 -2.10
C SER A 54 7.28 13.15 -2.55
N LEU A 55 6.60 12.47 -1.62
CA LEU A 55 5.72 11.34 -1.93
C LEU A 55 4.53 11.79 -2.80
N GLY A 56 3.99 12.99 -2.58
CA GLY A 56 2.91 13.55 -3.40
C GLY A 56 3.33 13.68 -4.86
N GLY A 57 4.52 14.21 -5.11
CA GLY A 57 5.10 14.27 -6.46
C GLY A 57 5.23 12.88 -7.10
N MET A 58 5.67 11.88 -6.33
CA MET A 58 5.75 10.49 -6.83
C MET A 58 4.39 9.95 -7.30
N PHE A 59 3.30 10.26 -6.58
CA PHE A 59 1.94 9.88 -6.99
C PHE A 59 1.43 10.65 -8.22
N GLU A 60 1.75 11.93 -8.33
CA GLU A 60 1.30 12.78 -9.44
C GLU A 60 2.00 12.42 -10.76
N ASP A 61 3.32 12.19 -10.68
CA ASP A 61 4.23 11.93 -11.80
C ASP A 61 4.33 10.43 -12.14
N MET A 62 3.74 9.55 -11.33
CA MET A 62 3.90 8.09 -11.44
C MET A 62 5.37 7.67 -11.40
N ASP A 63 6.13 8.25 -10.47
CA ASP A 63 7.57 8.05 -10.35
C ASP A 63 7.91 6.57 -10.12
N VAL A 64 9.02 6.11 -10.69
CA VAL A 64 9.52 4.73 -10.53
C VAL A 64 9.77 4.36 -9.07
N ASP A 65 10.18 5.32 -8.24
CA ASP A 65 10.41 5.14 -6.81
C ASP A 65 9.10 4.88 -6.04
N LEU A 66 7.94 5.24 -6.61
CA LEU A 66 6.63 4.92 -6.04
C LEU A 66 6.43 3.40 -5.94
N PHE A 67 6.92 2.63 -6.91
CA PHE A 67 6.78 1.17 -6.92
C PHE A 67 7.51 0.50 -5.74
N TRP A 68 8.58 1.12 -5.26
CA TRP A 68 9.30 0.66 -4.06
C TRP A 68 8.71 1.25 -2.78
N THR A 69 8.23 2.48 -2.83
CA THR A 69 7.79 3.23 -1.64
C THR A 69 6.37 2.86 -1.21
N LEU A 70 5.45 2.69 -2.16
CA LEU A 70 4.06 2.35 -1.87
C LEU A 70 3.90 1.04 -1.07
N PRO A 71 4.49 -0.11 -1.47
CA PRO A 71 4.32 -1.35 -0.71
C PRO A 71 4.93 -1.27 0.69
N ARG A 72 6.04 -0.53 0.87
CA ARG A 72 6.62 -0.25 2.19
C ARG A 72 5.65 0.53 3.07
N LEU A 73 5.03 1.59 2.54
CA LEU A 73 4.05 2.39 3.28
C LEU A 73 2.81 1.57 3.64
N VAL A 74 2.31 0.72 2.74
CA VAL A 74 1.18 -0.17 3.03
C VAL A 74 1.52 -1.12 4.19
N MET A 75 2.70 -1.74 4.17
CA MET A 75 3.13 -2.62 5.26
C MET A 75 3.39 -1.88 6.57
N LEU A 76 3.95 -0.67 6.52
CA LEU A 76 4.15 0.17 7.70
C LEU A 76 2.81 0.62 8.31
N LEU A 77 1.85 1.01 7.48
CA LEU A 77 0.48 1.36 7.91
C LEU A 77 -0.21 0.16 8.56
N PHE A 78 -0.08 -1.03 7.97
CA PHE A 78 -0.57 -2.25 8.60
C PHE A 78 0.11 -2.50 9.96
N ALA A 79 1.43 -2.43 10.04
CA ALA A 79 2.18 -2.71 11.26
C ALA A 79 1.87 -1.71 12.39
N ALA A 80 1.62 -0.44 12.05
CA ALA A 80 1.28 0.61 13.03
C ALA A 80 -0.12 0.43 13.63
N ALA A 81 -1.08 -0.13 12.88
CA ALA A 81 -2.40 -0.47 13.40
C ALA A 81 -2.96 -1.69 12.65
N PRO A 82 -2.71 -2.92 13.14
CA PRO A 82 -3.10 -4.17 12.46
C PRO A 82 -4.60 -4.48 12.66
N GLY A 83 -5.47 -3.51 12.38
CA GLY A 83 -6.92 -3.66 12.49
C GLY A 83 -7.48 -4.65 11.47
N ALA A 84 -8.70 -5.13 11.73
CA ALA A 84 -9.36 -6.14 10.89
C ALA A 84 -9.45 -5.72 9.41
N ALA A 85 -9.72 -4.45 9.14
CA ALA A 85 -9.82 -3.89 7.79
C ALA A 85 -8.49 -3.97 7.02
N ARG A 86 -7.39 -3.45 7.60
CA ARG A 86 -6.05 -3.55 7.00
C ARG A 86 -5.56 -4.98 6.88
N ALA A 87 -5.88 -5.84 7.84
CA ALA A 87 -5.56 -7.26 7.78
C ALA A 87 -6.28 -7.96 6.61
N GLU A 88 -7.52 -7.59 6.29
CA GLU A 88 -8.24 -8.12 5.12
C GLU A 88 -7.59 -7.65 3.81
N LEU A 89 -7.17 -6.39 3.73
CA LEU A 89 -6.43 -5.89 2.57
C LEU A 89 -5.11 -6.66 2.38
N VAL A 90 -4.31 -6.83 3.44
CA VAL A 90 -3.05 -7.60 3.39
C VAL A 90 -3.32 -9.06 3.00
N ARG A 91 -4.39 -9.67 3.51
CA ARG A 91 -4.82 -11.03 3.11
C ARG A 91 -5.20 -11.13 1.65
N HIS A 92 -5.84 -10.10 1.10
CA HIS A 92 -6.22 -10.05 -0.30
C HIS A 92 -5.00 -10.04 -1.22
N VAL A 93 -3.95 -9.29 -0.86
CA VAL A 93 -2.72 -9.14 -1.68
C VAL A 93 -1.59 -10.12 -1.34
N LEU A 94 -1.72 -10.89 -0.26
CA LEU A 94 -0.82 -11.99 0.13
C LEU A 94 -1.57 -13.29 0.47
N PRO A 95 -2.47 -13.79 -0.40
CA PRO A 95 -3.34 -14.93 -0.09
C PRO A 95 -2.57 -16.21 0.27
N HIS A 96 -1.38 -16.44 -0.32
CA HIS A 96 -0.56 -17.63 -0.06
C HIS A 96 -0.11 -17.73 1.40
N ARG A 97 0.09 -16.60 2.08
CA ARG A 97 0.44 -16.56 3.51
C ARG A 97 -0.69 -17.03 4.41
N PHE A 98 -1.94 -16.89 3.97
CA PHE A 98 -3.11 -17.30 4.73
C PHE A 98 -3.70 -18.65 4.27
N ALA A 99 -3.41 -19.07 3.04
CA ALA A 99 -3.88 -20.34 2.48
C ALA A 99 -3.19 -21.57 3.11
N ALA A 100 -1.90 -21.49 3.43
CA ALA A 100 -1.15 -22.58 4.07
C ALA A 100 -1.79 -23.06 5.39
N ARG A 101 -2.44 -22.15 6.12
CA ARG A 101 -3.15 -22.43 7.38
C ARG A 101 -4.27 -23.46 7.25
N GLN A 102 -4.95 -23.52 6.09
CA GLN A 102 -6.03 -24.48 5.85
C GLN A 102 -5.50 -25.89 5.52
N ALA A 103 -4.30 -25.98 4.93
CA ALA A 103 -3.66 -27.24 4.60
C ALA A 103 -2.81 -27.81 5.75
N GLU A 104 -2.20 -26.95 6.57
CA GLU A 104 -1.28 -27.32 7.65
C GLU A 104 -1.97 -27.68 8.98
N HIS A 105 -3.25 -27.35 9.18
CA HIS A 105 -4.04 -27.97 10.26
C HIS A 105 -4.10 -29.52 10.14
N ALA A 106 -3.70 -30.08 8.98
CA ALA A 106 -3.53 -31.52 8.78
C ALA A 106 -2.11 -32.05 9.08
N ARG A 107 -1.09 -31.20 9.31
CA ARG A 107 0.31 -31.62 9.53
C ARG A 107 0.93 -30.81 10.67
N ALA A 108 0.98 -31.43 11.84
CA ALA A 108 1.45 -30.87 13.11
C ALA A 108 2.98 -30.62 13.15
N ASP A 109 3.49 -29.73 12.30
CA ASP A 109 4.89 -29.28 12.36
C ASP A 109 4.95 -27.81 12.79
N GLY A 110 5.78 -27.51 13.79
CA GLY A 110 5.74 -26.30 14.63
C GLY A 110 6.27 -25.01 13.99
N GLY A 111 6.07 -24.82 12.69
CA GLY A 111 6.46 -23.59 11.99
C GLY A 111 5.62 -22.38 12.42
N ALA A 112 6.25 -21.19 12.44
CA ALA A 112 5.53 -19.96 12.70
C ALA A 112 4.52 -19.70 11.56
N THR A 113 3.25 -19.48 11.92
CA THR A 113 2.21 -19.16 10.92
C THR A 113 2.41 -17.74 10.40
N ALA A 114 1.97 -17.43 9.18
CA ALA A 114 2.06 -16.06 8.67
C ALA A 114 1.33 -15.03 9.54
N GLY A 115 0.29 -15.45 10.26
CA GLY A 115 -0.35 -14.61 11.28
C GLY A 115 0.61 -14.19 12.37
N GLN A 116 1.42 -15.13 12.89
CA GLN A 116 2.43 -14.85 13.90
C GLN A 116 3.57 -13.96 13.37
N GLU A 117 3.98 -14.14 12.11
CA GLU A 117 4.99 -13.26 11.51
C GLU A 117 4.48 -11.82 11.34
N LEU A 118 3.21 -11.64 10.94
CA LEU A 118 2.59 -10.31 10.82
C LEU A 118 2.31 -9.68 12.20
N GLU A 119 1.92 -10.48 13.19
CA GLU A 119 1.82 -10.05 14.59
C GLU A 119 3.18 -9.61 15.14
N SER A 120 4.25 -10.35 14.81
CA SER A 120 5.63 -9.98 15.13
C SER A 120 6.01 -8.64 14.50
N LEU A 121 5.66 -8.41 13.23
CA LEU A 121 5.89 -7.13 12.56
C LEU A 121 5.18 -5.97 13.28
N ALA A 122 3.93 -6.15 13.70
CA ALA A 122 3.19 -5.13 14.46
C ALA A 122 3.80 -4.89 15.86
N ALA A 123 4.26 -5.94 16.53
CA ALA A 123 4.96 -5.83 17.81
C ALA A 123 6.29 -5.08 17.66
N GLN A 124 7.06 -5.35 16.61
CA GLN A 124 8.28 -4.60 16.28
C GLN A 124 7.99 -3.13 16.00
N CYS A 125 6.90 -2.83 15.29
CA CYS A 125 6.48 -1.46 15.04
C CYS A 125 6.20 -0.73 16.35
N SER A 126 5.42 -1.35 17.25
CA SER A 126 5.13 -0.82 18.59
C SER A 126 6.41 -0.60 19.41
N ALA A 127 7.37 -1.53 19.34
CA ALA A 127 8.67 -1.40 20.00
C ALA A 127 9.51 -0.24 19.45
N ALA A 128 9.50 -0.04 18.12
CA ALA A 128 10.19 1.09 17.49
C ALA A 128 9.57 2.44 17.89
N PHE A 129 8.24 2.53 17.97
CA PHE A 129 7.55 3.70 18.52
C PHE A 129 7.98 4.01 19.94
N ALA A 130 7.96 3.00 20.83
CA ALA A 130 8.37 3.16 22.22
C ALA A 130 9.84 3.60 22.34
N ALA A 131 10.74 3.03 21.54
CA ALA A 131 12.16 3.39 21.52
C ALA A 131 12.37 4.83 21.05
N LEU A 132 11.66 5.28 20.00
CA LEU A 132 11.73 6.65 19.50
C LEU A 132 11.23 7.66 20.54
N GLN A 133 10.10 7.36 21.20
CA GLN A 133 9.55 8.22 22.26
C GLN A 133 10.51 8.33 23.45
N LEU A 134 11.11 7.22 23.88
CA LEU A 134 12.03 7.19 25.01
C LEU A 134 13.34 7.94 24.73
N VAL A 135 13.95 7.72 23.57
CA VAL A 135 15.28 8.27 23.25
C VAL A 135 15.22 9.74 22.85
N HIS A 136 14.20 10.15 22.10
CA HIS A 136 14.08 11.51 21.60
C HIS A 136 13.12 12.39 22.39
N GLY A 137 12.39 11.84 23.37
CA GLY A 137 11.37 12.56 24.13
C GLY A 137 10.24 13.09 23.24
N VAL A 138 10.02 12.47 22.07
CA VAL A 138 9.05 12.89 21.08
C VAL A 138 7.69 12.25 21.34
N GLY A 139 6.61 12.95 20.98
CA GLY A 139 5.26 12.36 20.99
C GLY A 139 5.07 11.32 19.89
N GLU A 140 3.97 10.55 19.99
CA GLU A 140 3.60 9.50 19.04
C GLU A 140 3.56 10.00 17.58
N GLY A 141 2.98 11.18 17.34
CA GLY A 141 2.93 11.78 16.00
C GLY A 141 4.31 12.03 15.40
N ALA A 142 5.27 12.53 16.17
CA ALA A 142 6.63 12.77 15.70
C ALA A 142 7.41 11.45 15.47
N ALA A 143 7.17 10.42 16.28
CA ALA A 143 7.71 9.08 16.02
C ALA A 143 7.15 8.50 14.70
N TRP A 144 5.84 8.65 14.47
CA TRP A 144 5.22 8.26 13.19
C TRP A 144 5.84 9.01 12.01
N GLU A 145 6.04 10.32 12.15
CA GLU A 145 6.67 11.12 11.10
C GLU A 145 8.08 10.62 10.73
N LEU A 146 8.88 10.23 11.72
CA LEU A 146 10.21 9.68 11.50
C LEU A 146 10.14 8.36 10.73
N LEU A 147 9.23 7.45 11.10
CA LEU A 147 9.04 6.18 10.42
C LEU A 147 8.57 6.38 8.97
N VAL A 148 7.62 7.28 8.74
CA VAL A 148 7.15 7.62 7.39
C VAL A 148 8.28 8.19 6.54
N ARG A 149 9.04 9.17 7.05
CA ARG A 149 10.19 9.74 6.32
C ARG A 149 11.23 8.68 6.00
N ARG A 150 11.47 7.75 6.93
CA ARG A 150 12.40 6.63 6.77
C ARG A 150 11.92 5.62 5.71
N ALA A 151 10.62 5.35 5.64
CA ALA A 151 10.01 4.48 4.62
C ALA A 151 10.04 5.12 3.22
N VAL A 152 9.87 6.44 3.12
CA VAL A 152 9.90 7.17 1.84
C VAL A 152 11.32 7.35 1.33
N ARG A 153 12.25 7.83 2.17
CA ARG A 153 13.61 8.19 1.75
C ARG A 153 14.59 7.02 1.74
N GLY A 154 14.25 5.90 2.36
CA GLY A 154 15.20 4.82 2.61
C GLY A 154 16.18 5.17 3.74
N ALA A 155 17.34 4.51 3.73
CA ALA A 155 18.34 4.62 4.81
C ALA A 155 18.97 6.01 4.82
N THR A 156 18.38 6.93 5.59
CA THR A 156 19.00 8.19 6.00
C THR A 156 19.72 8.00 7.33
N GLU A 157 20.82 8.73 7.52
CA GLU A 157 21.57 8.77 8.77
C GLU A 157 20.69 9.33 9.91
N LEU A 158 19.93 8.45 10.56
CA LEU A 158 19.49 8.70 11.92
C LEU A 158 20.77 8.94 12.72
N GLY A 159 20.86 10.11 13.37
CA GLY A 159 22.05 10.49 14.13
C GLY A 159 22.46 9.44 15.18
N PRO A 160 23.62 9.62 15.84
CA PRO A 160 24.38 8.57 16.55
C PRO A 160 23.71 7.97 17.82
N ALA A 161 22.41 8.15 18.04
CA ALA A 161 21.67 7.43 19.07
C ALA A 161 21.49 5.95 18.67
N GLN A 162 22.56 5.17 18.85
CA GLN A 162 22.74 3.81 18.34
C GLN A 162 21.63 2.81 18.74
N GLY A 163 20.98 3.01 19.89
CA GLY A 163 19.96 2.08 20.41
C GLY A 163 18.62 2.14 19.67
N SER A 164 18.01 3.32 19.54
CA SER A 164 16.73 3.48 18.83
C SER A 164 16.90 3.28 17.32
N ALA A 165 18.06 3.65 16.79
CA ALA A 165 18.39 3.42 15.38
C ALA A 165 18.31 1.93 15.03
N GLN A 166 18.90 1.04 15.84
CA GLN A 166 18.88 -0.39 15.53
C GLN A 166 17.47 -0.98 15.50
N VAL A 167 16.61 -0.63 16.47
CA VAL A 167 15.22 -1.12 16.51
C VAL A 167 14.40 -0.64 15.31
N VAL A 168 14.59 0.63 14.91
CA VAL A 168 13.94 1.18 13.71
C VAL A 168 14.47 0.51 12.44
N GLU A 169 15.77 0.24 12.36
CA GLU A 169 16.37 -0.45 11.22
C GLU A 169 15.90 -1.89 11.09
N ASP A 170 15.74 -2.62 12.20
CA ASP A 170 15.21 -3.98 12.19
C ASP A 170 13.75 -4.01 11.73
N LEU A 171 12.92 -3.09 12.24
CA LEU A 171 11.56 -2.90 11.72
C LEU A 171 11.57 -2.60 10.22
N MET A 172 12.41 -1.67 9.76
CA MET A 172 12.44 -1.26 8.36
C MET A 172 12.92 -2.38 7.42
N ARG A 173 13.81 -3.26 7.89
CA ARG A 173 14.21 -4.48 7.16
C ARG A 173 13.04 -5.45 7.01
N ASP A 174 12.25 -5.66 8.06
CA ASP A 174 11.09 -6.54 7.98
C ASP A 174 9.97 -5.92 7.13
N VAL A 175 9.73 -4.61 7.23
CA VAL A 175 8.83 -3.87 6.32
C VAL A 175 9.27 -4.04 4.87
N GLU A 176 10.57 -3.87 4.58
CA GLU A 176 11.13 -4.08 3.23
C GLU A 176 10.90 -5.52 2.76
N ARG A 177 11.22 -6.52 3.59
CA ARG A 177 11.02 -7.94 3.28
C ARG A 177 9.56 -8.22 2.89
N TRP A 178 8.61 -7.75 3.69
CA TRP A 178 7.18 -7.92 3.40
C TRP A 178 6.74 -7.15 2.16
N SER A 179 7.28 -5.95 1.93
CA SER A 179 6.99 -5.14 0.75
C SER A 179 7.45 -5.81 -0.55
N LEU A 180 8.61 -6.49 -0.52
CA LEU A 180 9.11 -7.28 -1.64
C LEU A 180 8.26 -8.52 -1.86
N GLU A 181 7.78 -9.12 -0.78
CA GLU A 181 6.91 -10.28 -0.86
C GLU A 181 5.59 -9.96 -1.55
N LEU A 182 4.99 -8.83 -1.16
CA LEU A 182 3.80 -8.22 -1.75
C LEU A 182 3.90 -8.12 -3.28
N GLN A 183 5.05 -7.64 -3.75
CA GLN A 183 5.31 -7.45 -5.18
C GLN A 183 5.59 -8.76 -5.94
N ARG A 184 6.15 -9.78 -5.27
CA ARG A 184 6.67 -10.98 -5.95
C ARG A 184 5.68 -12.14 -6.06
N HIS A 185 4.84 -12.36 -5.05
CA HIS A 185 4.03 -13.58 -4.99
C HIS A 185 2.68 -13.45 -5.70
N CYS A 186 2.05 -12.28 -5.57
CA CYS A 186 0.76 -11.99 -6.21
C CYS A 186 0.84 -10.67 -6.98
N PRO A 187 1.73 -10.57 -8.00
CA PRO A 187 1.99 -9.33 -8.70
C PRO A 187 0.73 -8.78 -9.38
N GLN A 188 -0.18 -9.62 -9.89
CA GLN A 188 -1.43 -9.16 -10.49
C GLN A 188 -2.32 -8.45 -9.46
N ASP A 189 -2.57 -9.10 -8.31
CA ASP A 189 -3.42 -8.56 -7.25
C ASP A 189 -2.81 -7.28 -6.66
N TRP A 190 -1.49 -7.27 -6.46
CA TRP A 190 -0.77 -6.08 -6.00
C TRP A 190 -0.83 -4.93 -7.02
N ASN A 191 -0.61 -5.19 -8.30
CA ASN A 191 -0.67 -4.16 -9.34
C ASN A 191 -2.06 -3.55 -9.46
N GLU A 192 -3.11 -4.38 -9.36
CA GLU A 192 -4.49 -3.89 -9.34
C GLU A 192 -4.76 -3.05 -8.08
N CYS A 193 -4.39 -3.55 -6.89
CA CYS A 193 -4.57 -2.84 -5.63
C CYS A 193 -3.82 -1.50 -5.60
N SER A 194 -2.55 -1.49 -6.02
CA SER A 194 -1.74 -0.27 -6.09
C SER A 194 -2.29 0.74 -7.09
N ALA A 195 -2.81 0.30 -8.25
CA ALA A 195 -3.47 1.19 -9.19
C ALA A 195 -4.70 1.88 -8.57
N VAL A 196 -5.52 1.14 -7.82
CA VAL A 196 -6.67 1.70 -7.10
C VAL A 196 -6.21 2.69 -6.03
N LEU A 197 -5.21 2.34 -5.22
CA LEU A 197 -4.65 3.23 -4.20
C LEU A 197 -4.15 4.56 -4.81
N VAL A 198 -3.38 4.48 -5.90
CA VAL A 198 -2.88 5.66 -6.63
C VAL A 198 -4.02 6.52 -7.15
N GLN A 199 -5.05 5.94 -7.74
CA GLN A 199 -6.22 6.68 -8.22
C GLN A 199 -6.97 7.37 -7.08
N CYS A 200 -7.17 6.68 -5.96
CA CYS A 200 -7.84 7.22 -4.77
C CYS A 200 -7.05 8.35 -4.11
N VAL A 201 -5.72 8.24 -4.04
CA VAL A 201 -4.85 9.27 -3.47
C VAL A 201 -4.80 10.50 -4.37
N THR A 202 -4.63 10.32 -5.68
CA THR A 202 -4.53 11.44 -6.65
C THR A 202 -5.88 12.11 -6.95
N GLY A 203 -6.99 11.51 -6.54
CA GLY A 203 -8.33 12.06 -6.79
C GLY A 203 -8.70 12.10 -8.28
N ARG A 204 -8.02 11.32 -9.14
CA ARG A 204 -8.22 11.30 -10.59
C ARG A 204 -9.49 10.56 -11.04
N SER A 205 -10.51 10.47 -10.18
CA SER A 205 -11.78 9.78 -10.45
C SER A 205 -12.71 10.49 -11.46
N GLY A 206 -12.25 11.52 -12.18
CA GLY A 206 -13.14 12.22 -13.12
C GLY A 206 -12.54 13.31 -14.00
N GLN A 207 -11.22 13.51 -14.02
CA GLN A 207 -10.63 14.45 -14.98
C GLN A 207 -10.62 13.78 -16.35
N ARG A 208 -11.74 13.95 -17.08
CA ARG A 208 -11.81 13.66 -18.52
C ARG A 208 -10.54 14.22 -19.15
N PRO A 209 -9.87 13.48 -20.06
CA PRO A 209 -8.94 14.11 -20.97
C PRO A 209 -9.77 15.10 -21.79
N GLY A 210 -9.82 16.35 -21.34
CA GLY A 210 -10.35 17.47 -22.11
C GLY A 210 -9.53 17.48 -23.38
N GLY A 211 -10.22 17.36 -24.51
CA GLY A 211 -9.62 17.23 -25.82
C GLY A 211 -8.57 18.29 -26.07
N ALA A 212 -7.31 17.93 -25.88
CA ALA A 212 -6.20 18.54 -26.57
C ALA A 212 -5.80 17.52 -27.63
N ASN A 213 -6.08 17.85 -28.88
CA ASN A 213 -5.47 17.22 -30.03
C ASN A 213 -3.93 17.34 -29.89
N ALA A 214 -3.30 16.40 -29.20
CA ALA A 214 -1.88 16.17 -29.34
C ALA A 214 -1.70 15.48 -30.70
N HIS A 215 -1.54 16.32 -31.71
CA HIS A 215 -1.07 15.94 -33.03
C HIS A 215 0.33 15.33 -32.83
N PHE A 216 0.40 14.02 -32.63
CA PHE A 216 1.65 13.28 -32.69
C PHE A 216 2.03 13.22 -34.17
N ARG A 217 2.82 14.20 -34.61
CA ARG A 217 3.57 14.09 -35.86
C ARG A 217 4.89 13.40 -35.53
N VAL A 218 5.06 12.23 -36.13
CA VAL A 218 6.37 11.61 -36.36
C VAL A 218 7.16 12.50 -37.31
#